data_AF-A0A820PDZ6-F1
#
_entry.id   AF-A0A820PDZ6-F1
#
_cell.length_a   1.000
_cell.length_b   1.000
_cell.length_c   1.000
_cell.angle_alpha   90.00
_cell.angle_beta   90.00
_cell.angle_gamma   90.00
#
_symmetry.space_group_name_H-M   'P 1'
#
loop_
_entity.id
_entity.type
_entity.pdbx_description
1 polymer ?
#
loop_
_entity_poly.entity_id
_entity_poly.type
_entity_poly.pdbx_seq_one_letter_code
_entity_poly.pdbx_strand_id
1 'polypeptide(L)'
;VYEFRGRLSDIKSNLSLLHQLQWIDSKTRAVIIQLTLYNPNVALYTSVTFLLEFLSASGISPSARFEPLNFYVFTSLTQLVCTIIYMGFIIYFLIIEIKLLIKLKLKYFYEFWSLIQIGILSCSITSIIIYIWRFKEYNRLSSLFQQTNGYV
;
A
#
# COMPACT_ATOMS: atom_id res chain seq x y z
N VAL A 1 1.88 -21.04 1.64
CA VAL A 1 0.69 -20.16 1.48
C VAL A 1 -0.39 -21.02 0.85
N TYR A 2 -1.56 -21.14 1.50
CA TYR A 2 -2.69 -21.90 0.97
C TYR A 2 -3.76 -20.91 0.52
N GLU A 3 -4.22 -21.03 -0.71
CA GLU A 3 -5.20 -20.10 -1.29
C GLU A 3 -6.60 -20.68 -1.20
N PHE A 4 -7.47 -20.00 -0.45
CA PHE A 4 -8.88 -20.36 -0.39
C PHE A 4 -9.62 -19.68 -1.54
N ARG A 5 -10.05 -20.48 -2.53
CA ARG A 5 -10.84 -20.02 -3.68
C ARG A 5 -12.10 -20.88 -3.82
N GLY A 6 -13.17 -20.32 -4.40
CA GLY A 6 -14.38 -21.07 -4.73
C GLY A 6 -15.53 -20.89 -3.73
N ARG A 7 -16.43 -21.87 -3.66
CA ARG A 7 -17.64 -21.80 -2.82
C ARG A 7 -17.31 -22.06 -1.35
N LEU A 8 -18.21 -21.66 -0.47
CA LEU A 8 -18.09 -21.92 0.96
C LEU A 8 -17.94 -23.42 1.28
N SER A 9 -18.56 -24.31 0.50
CA SER A 9 -18.41 -25.76 0.62
C SER A 9 -16.97 -26.21 0.46
N ASP A 10 -16.29 -25.66 -0.55
CA ASP A 10 -14.94 -26.05 -0.96
C ASP A 10 -13.91 -25.50 0.03
N ILE A 11 -14.15 -24.29 0.52
CA ILE A 11 -13.34 -23.69 1.59
C ILE A 11 -13.45 -24.51 2.89
N LYS A 12 -14.66 -24.94 3.25
CA LYS A 12 -14.88 -25.78 4.45
C LYS A 12 -14.22 -27.15 4.34
N SER A 13 -14.30 -27.81 3.18
CA SER A 13 -13.63 -29.09 2.97
C SER A 13 -12.10 -28.94 3.02
N ASN A 14 -11.55 -27.90 2.38
CA ASN A 14 -10.12 -27.60 2.41
C ASN A 14 -9.63 -27.30 3.85
N LEU A 15 -10.38 -26.54 4.64
CA LEU A 15 -10.07 -26.29 6.05
C LEU A 15 -10.09 -27.59 6.88
N SER A 16 -11.04 -28.47 6.61
CA SER A 16 -11.14 -29.76 7.30
C SER A 16 -9.93 -30.64 6.98
N LEU A 17 -9.49 -30.66 5.72
CA LEU A 17 -8.29 -31.36 5.28
C LEU A 17 -7.02 -30.79 5.95
N LEU A 18 -6.86 -29.47 5.98
CA LEU A 18 -5.74 -28.84 6.68
C LEU A 18 -5.73 -29.20 8.17
N HIS A 19 -6.90 -29.20 8.83
CA HIS A 19 -7.03 -29.60 10.22
C HIS A 19 -6.60 -31.06 10.46
N GLN A 20 -6.99 -31.98 9.58
CA GLN A 20 -6.54 -33.39 9.63
C GLN A 20 -5.02 -33.50 9.48
N LEU A 21 -4.41 -32.64 8.67
CA LEU A 21 -2.96 -32.56 8.49
C LEU A 21 -2.21 -31.89 9.65
N GLN A 22 -2.91 -31.47 10.71
CA GLN A 22 -2.33 -30.77 11.87
C GLN A 22 -1.47 -29.57 11.48
N TRP A 23 -1.97 -28.78 10.52
CA TRP A 23 -1.23 -27.64 9.96
C TRP A 23 -0.90 -26.53 10.97
N ILE A 24 -1.65 -26.45 12.08
CA ILE A 24 -1.30 -25.66 13.26
C ILE A 24 -0.86 -26.64 14.34
N ASP A 25 0.41 -26.55 14.72
CA ASP A 25 1.05 -27.40 15.71
C ASP A 25 1.79 -26.56 16.78
N SER A 26 2.43 -27.23 17.74
CA SER A 26 3.22 -26.57 18.79
C SER A 26 4.43 -25.77 18.28
N LYS A 27 4.85 -25.99 17.02
CA LYS A 27 5.97 -25.28 16.39
C LYS A 27 5.49 -24.07 15.57
N THR A 28 4.19 -23.95 15.34
CA THR A 28 3.58 -22.84 14.62
C THR A 28 3.73 -21.58 15.44
N ARG A 29 4.41 -20.57 14.88
CA ARG A 29 4.68 -19.28 15.55
C ARG A 29 3.73 -18.18 15.16
N ALA A 30 3.26 -18.18 13.92
CA ALA A 30 2.32 -17.19 13.43
C ALA A 30 1.44 -17.79 12.33
N VAL A 31 0.16 -17.44 12.36
CA VAL A 31 -0.78 -17.69 11.27
C VAL A 31 -1.25 -16.34 10.74
N ILE A 32 -1.05 -16.13 9.45
CA ILE A 32 -1.44 -14.90 8.75
C ILE A 32 -2.58 -15.24 7.80
N ILE A 33 -3.71 -14.54 7.95
CA ILE A 33 -4.86 -14.63 7.06
C ILE A 33 -4.99 -13.28 6.36
N GLN A 34 -4.81 -13.30 5.04
CA GLN A 34 -4.93 -12.11 4.19
C GLN A 34 -6.16 -12.23 3.31
N LEU A 35 -6.95 -11.16 3.27
CA LEU A 35 -8.11 -11.05 2.41
C LEU A 35 -8.26 -9.62 1.91
N THR A 36 -8.77 -9.48 0.69
CA THR A 36 -9.04 -8.18 0.09
C THR A 36 -10.54 -8.03 -0.06
N LEU A 37 -11.10 -6.96 0.50
CA LEU A 37 -12.52 -6.64 0.41
C LEU A 37 -12.71 -5.45 -0.53
N TYR A 38 -13.80 -5.46 -1.30
CA TYR A 38 -14.20 -4.32 -2.11
C TYR A 38 -15.58 -3.82 -1.67
N ASN A 39 -15.68 -2.53 -1.34
CA ASN A 39 -16.95 -1.88 -1.04
C ASN A 39 -17.40 -1.05 -2.26
N PRO A 40 -18.46 -1.46 -2.97
CA PRO A 40 -18.90 -0.78 -4.20
C PRO A 40 -19.53 0.60 -3.93
N ASN A 41 -20.07 0.85 -2.73
CA ASN A 41 -20.76 2.12 -2.43
C ASN A 41 -19.79 3.31 -2.37
N VAL A 42 -18.57 3.07 -1.88
CA VAL A 42 -17.50 4.07 -1.76
C VAL A 42 -16.34 3.80 -2.72
N ALA A 43 -16.48 2.76 -3.55
CA ALA A 43 -15.47 2.27 -4.48
C ALA A 43 -14.08 2.13 -3.80
N LEU A 44 -14.05 1.48 -2.63
CA LEU A 44 -12.85 1.38 -1.80
C LEU A 44 -12.46 -0.09 -1.66
N TYR A 45 -11.21 -0.40 -2.00
CA TYR A 45 -10.61 -1.68 -1.66
C TYR A 45 -10.04 -1.60 -0.25
N THR A 46 -10.10 -2.68 0.51
CA THR A 46 -9.50 -2.76 1.84
C THR A 46 -8.72 -4.07 1.94
N SER A 47 -7.42 -3.98 2.15
CA SER A 47 -6.62 -5.13 2.52
C SER A 47 -6.78 -5.39 4.01
N VAL A 48 -7.19 -6.60 4.36
CA VAL A 48 -7.37 -7.02 5.74
C VAL A 48 -6.38 -8.14 6.01
N THR A 49 -5.55 -7.93 7.04
CA THR A 49 -4.59 -8.93 7.50
C THR A 49 -4.89 -9.25 8.94
N PHE A 50 -5.27 -10.49 9.22
CA PHE A 50 -5.30 -11.06 10.57
C PHE A 50 -4.00 -11.79 10.81
N LEU A 51 -3.35 -11.50 11.93
CA LEU A 51 -2.14 -12.14 12.39
C LEU A 51 -2.41 -12.75 13.78
N LEU A 52 -2.22 -14.05 13.88
CA LEU A 52 -2.34 -14.83 15.11
C LEU A 52 -0.94 -15.29 15.51
N GLU A 53 -0.36 -14.70 16.54
CA GLU A 53 0.96 -15.08 17.04
C GLU A 53 0.82 -16.07 18.20
N PHE A 54 1.62 -17.14 18.17
CA PHE A 54 1.65 -18.18 19.20
C PHE A 54 2.89 -17.97 20.08
N LEU A 55 2.66 -17.55 21.32
CA LEU A 55 3.72 -17.33 22.30
C LEU A 55 4.22 -18.66 22.86
N SER A 56 5.51 -18.72 23.18
CA SER A 56 6.15 -19.89 23.79
C SER A 56 5.53 -20.31 25.14
N ALA A 57 4.80 -19.42 25.81
CA ALA A 57 4.14 -19.67 27.09
C ALA A 57 2.67 -20.14 26.95
N SER A 58 2.28 -20.73 25.82
CA SER A 58 0.92 -21.24 25.51
C SER A 58 -0.18 -20.18 25.33
N GLY A 59 0.18 -18.91 25.11
CA GLY A 59 -0.76 -17.84 24.78
C GLY A 59 -0.89 -17.58 23.28
N ILE A 60 -2.04 -17.07 22.83
CA ILE A 60 -2.26 -16.58 21.46
C ILE A 60 -2.45 -15.07 21.52
N SER A 61 -1.71 -14.33 20.70
CA SER A 61 -1.81 -12.87 20.56
C SER A 61 -2.41 -12.54 19.18
N PRO A 62 -3.72 -12.22 19.10
CA PRO A 62 -4.35 -11.80 17.86
C PRO A 62 -4.09 -10.32 17.56
N SER A 63 -3.78 -10.01 16.31
CA SER A 63 -3.74 -8.65 15.78
C SER A 63 -4.44 -8.59 14.43
N ALA A 64 -5.05 -7.44 14.14
CA ALA A 64 -5.73 -7.20 12.88
C ALA A 64 -5.28 -5.86 12.31
N ARG A 65 -4.99 -5.84 11.02
CA ARG A 65 -4.61 -4.64 10.27
C ARG A 65 -5.56 -4.44 9.10
N PHE A 66 -6.19 -3.27 9.08
CA PHE A 66 -7.11 -2.86 8.03
C PHE A 66 -6.48 -1.70 7.25
N GLU A 67 -6.19 -1.92 5.98
CA GLU A 67 -5.56 -0.92 5.12
C GLU A 67 -6.51 -0.58 3.97
N PRO A 68 -7.27 0.53 4.09
CA PRO A 68 -8.07 1.02 2.98
C PRO A 68 -7.14 1.51 1.87
N LEU A 69 -7.34 0.95 0.69
CA LEU A 69 -6.64 1.28 -0.54
C LEU A 69 -7.62 2.03 -1.44
N ASN A 70 -7.55 3.36 -1.38
CA ASN A 70 -8.23 4.18 -2.37
C ASN A 70 -7.34 4.27 -3.62
N PHE A 71 -7.85 3.72 -4.72
CA PHE A 71 -7.18 3.76 -6.01
C PHE A 71 -7.81 4.76 -6.98
N TYR A 72 -8.88 5.44 -6.56
CA TYR A 72 -9.49 6.50 -7.36
C TYR A 72 -8.62 7.75 -7.27
N VAL A 73 -7.99 8.05 -8.40
CA VAL A 73 -6.96 9.06 -8.61
C VAL A 73 -7.47 10.47 -8.32
N PHE A 74 -8.72 10.77 -8.68
CA PHE A 74 -9.38 12.05 -8.43
C PHE A 74 -10.87 11.80 -8.17
N THR A 75 -11.25 11.72 -6.89
CA THR A 75 -12.67 11.57 -6.51
C THR A 75 -13.42 12.89 -6.65
N SER A 76 -12.71 14.03 -6.62
CA SER A 76 -13.29 15.37 -6.78
C SER A 76 -12.44 16.29 -7.66
N LEU A 77 -13.10 17.27 -8.28
CA LEU A 77 -12.43 18.35 -9.02
C LEU A 77 -11.47 19.15 -8.12
N THR A 78 -11.80 19.29 -6.84
CA THR A 78 -10.94 19.97 -5.86
C THR A 78 -9.62 19.24 -5.66
N GLN A 79 -9.63 17.90 -5.58
CA GLN A 79 -8.40 17.11 -5.47
C GLN A 79 -7.53 17.26 -6.73
N LEU A 80 -8.15 17.29 -7.91
CA LEU A 80 -7.43 17.49 -9.17
C LEU A 80 -6.77 18.87 -9.23
N VAL A 81 -7.50 19.94 -8.90
CA VAL A 81 -6.96 21.31 -8.86
C VAL A 81 -5.82 21.43 -7.85
N CYS A 82 -5.98 20.90 -6.64
CA CYS A 82 -4.92 20.89 -5.62
C CYS A 82 -3.67 20.13 -6.10
N THR A 83 -3.86 19.01 -6.81
CA THR A 83 -2.74 18.22 -7.35
C THR A 83 -1.98 19.00 -8.42
N ILE A 84 -2.68 19.71 -9.32
CA ILE A 84 -2.04 20.55 -10.34
C ILE A 84 -1.24 21.69 -9.68
N ILE A 85 -1.82 22.35 -8.68
CA ILE A 85 -1.13 23.41 -7.93
C ILE A 85 0.12 22.86 -7.23
N TYR A 86 0.01 21.70 -6.57
CA TYR A 86 1.14 21.05 -5.90
C TYR A 86 2.27 20.71 -6.88
N MET A 87 1.94 20.16 -8.05
CA MET A 87 2.93 19.91 -9.11
C MET A 87 3.59 21.20 -9.59
N GLY A 88 2.83 22.29 -9.70
CA GLY A 88 3.37 23.62 -10.00
C GLY A 88 4.39 24.11 -8.97
N PHE A 89 4.10 23.94 -7.68
CA PHE A 89 5.04 24.28 -6.60
C PHE A 89 6.33 23.47 -6.68
N ILE A 90 6.25 22.16 -6.94
CA ILE A 90 7.45 21.31 -7.08
C ILE A 90 8.34 21.83 -8.19
N ILE A 91 7.78 22.13 -9.37
CA ILE A 91 8.54 22.65 -10.51
C ILE A 91 9.18 24.00 -10.18
N TYR A 92 8.40 24.90 -9.56
CA TYR A 92 8.89 26.23 -9.15
C TYR A 92 10.07 26.13 -8.18
N PHE A 93 9.94 25.33 -7.11
CA PHE A 93 11.01 25.14 -6.14
C PHE A 93 12.21 24.43 -6.74
N LEU A 94 12.02 23.47 -7.66
CA LEU A 94 13.11 22.79 -8.34
C LEU A 94 13.94 23.76 -9.20
N ILE A 95 13.32 24.72 -9.88
CA ILE A 95 14.04 25.75 -10.65
C ILE A 95 14.86 26.67 -9.73
N ILE A 96 14.28 27.08 -8.61
CA ILE A 96 14.99 27.91 -7.61
C ILE A 96 16.19 27.15 -7.06
N GLU A 97 15.98 25.88 -6.70
CA GLU A 97 17.00 25.05 -6.08
C GLU A 97 18.18 24.80 -7.03
N ILE A 98 17.90 24.55 -8.31
CA ILE A 98 18.95 24.43 -9.34
C ILE A 98 19.75 25.72 -9.46
N LYS A 99 19.10 26.89 -9.49
CA LYS A 99 19.80 28.19 -9.55
C LYS A 99 20.67 28.41 -8.31
N LEU A 100 20.15 28.04 -7.13
CA LEU A 100 20.85 28.18 -5.86
C LEU A 100 22.07 27.26 -5.80
N LEU A 101 21.94 26.01 -6.25
CA LEU A 101 23.01 25.02 -6.35
C LEU A 101 24.12 25.50 -7.29
N ILE A 102 23.79 26.05 -8.45
CA ILE A 102 24.78 26.62 -9.39
C ILE A 102 25.55 27.78 -8.75
N LYS A 103 24.89 28.63 -7.96
CA LYS A 103 25.51 29.80 -7.32
C LYS A 103 26.42 29.42 -6.14
N LEU A 104 25.98 28.50 -5.28
CA LEU A 104 26.67 28.15 -4.03
C LEU A 104 27.63 26.94 -4.18
N LYS A 105 27.48 26.14 -5.23
CA LYS A 105 28.31 24.95 -5.53
C LYS A 105 28.44 24.01 -4.32
N LEU A 106 29.63 23.89 -3.75
CA LEU A 106 29.91 23.03 -2.60
C LEU A 106 29.40 23.61 -1.27
N LYS A 107 29.31 24.94 -1.14
CA LYS A 107 28.84 25.59 0.10
C LYS A 107 27.37 25.27 0.38
N TYR A 108 26.61 24.98 -0.66
CA TYR A 108 25.22 24.59 -0.61
C TYR A 108 24.97 23.37 0.30
N PHE A 109 25.86 22.37 0.28
CA PHE A 109 25.72 21.17 1.12
C PHE A 109 26.06 21.39 2.60
N TYR A 110 26.66 22.54 2.94
CA TYR A 110 26.95 22.91 4.33
C TYR A 110 25.89 23.85 4.91
N GLU A 111 25.00 24.39 4.08
CA GLU A 111 23.93 25.26 4.53
C GLU A 111 22.72 24.44 4.98
N PHE A 112 22.34 24.60 6.25
CA PHE A 112 21.24 23.85 6.86
C PHE A 112 19.91 24.01 6.10
N TRP A 113 19.57 25.22 5.65
CA TRP A 113 18.33 25.49 4.92
C TRP A 113 18.30 24.81 3.56
N SER A 114 19.42 24.80 2.83
CA SER A 114 19.56 24.11 1.56
C SER A 114 19.38 22.59 1.73
N LEU A 115 19.96 21.99 2.77
CA LEU A 115 19.75 20.56 3.05
C LEU A 115 18.28 20.22 3.31
N ILE A 116 17.56 21.05 4.06
CA ILE A 116 16.11 20.87 4.28
C ILE A 116 15.35 20.91 2.95
N GLN A 117 15.65 21.88 2.08
CA GLN A 117 14.96 22.03 0.80
C GLN A 117 15.19 20.84 -0.13
N ILE A 118 16.42 20.32 -0.21
CA ILE A 118 16.72 19.07 -0.93
C ILE A 118 15.91 17.93 -0.34
N GLY A 119 15.83 17.82 0.99
CA GLY A 119 15.04 16.81 1.68
C GLY A 119 13.58 16.86 1.24
N ILE A 120 12.95 18.04 1.28
CA ILE A 120 11.55 18.24 0.88
C ILE A 120 11.34 17.88 -0.61
N LEU A 121 12.23 18.35 -1.50
CA LEU A 121 12.16 18.04 -2.93
C LEU A 121 12.32 16.54 -3.19
N SER A 122 13.25 15.88 -2.52
CA SER A 122 13.48 14.44 -2.66
C SER A 122 12.28 13.60 -2.20
N CYS A 123 11.67 13.95 -1.07
CA CYS A 123 10.43 13.35 -0.58
C CYS A 123 9.27 13.58 -1.56
N SER A 124 9.17 14.78 -2.13
CA SER A 124 8.12 15.14 -3.09
C SER A 124 8.25 14.33 -4.39
N ILE A 125 9.46 14.21 -4.93
CA ILE A 125 9.73 13.38 -6.13
C ILE A 125 9.44 11.90 -5.83
N THR A 126 9.87 11.39 -4.68
CA THR A 126 9.61 10.01 -4.25
C THR A 126 8.11 9.74 -4.15
N SER A 127 7.34 10.67 -3.60
CA SER A 127 5.88 10.60 -3.54
C SER A 127 5.24 10.47 -4.92
N ILE A 128 5.69 11.27 -5.90
CA ILE A 128 5.21 11.19 -7.30
C ILE A 128 5.52 9.82 -7.91
N ILE A 129 6.72 9.29 -7.70
CA ILE A 129 7.12 7.98 -8.23
C ILE A 129 6.23 6.87 -7.65
N ILE A 130 6.04 6.87 -6.32
CA ILE A 130 5.17 5.91 -5.63
C ILE A 130 3.74 6.03 -6.17
N TYR A 131 3.25 7.25 -6.39
CA TYR A 131 1.93 7.49 -6.94
C TYR A 131 1.75 6.88 -8.34
N ILE A 132 2.69 7.12 -9.26
CA ILE A 132 2.66 6.53 -10.61
C ILE A 132 2.71 5.00 -10.55
N TRP A 133 3.55 4.44 -9.68
CA TRP A 133 3.66 3.00 -9.52
C TRP A 133 2.36 2.38 -9.01
N ARG A 134 1.76 2.98 -7.97
CA ARG A 134 0.45 2.57 -7.44
C ARG A 134 -0.65 2.66 -8.50
N PHE A 135 -0.65 3.70 -9.33
CA PHE A 135 -1.63 3.86 -10.41
C PHE A 135 -1.52 2.74 -11.46
N LYS A 136 -0.30 2.36 -11.86
CA LYS A 136 -0.09 1.23 -12.78
C LYS A 136 -0.56 -0.09 -12.18
N GLU A 137 -0.23 -0.34 -10.91
CA GLU A 137 -0.61 -1.56 -10.22
C GLU A 137 -2.13 -1.66 -10.05
N TYR A 138 -2.81 -0.55 -9.78
CA TYR A 138 -4.26 -0.52 -9.76
C TYR A 138 -4.88 -0.94 -11.10
N ASN A 139 -4.42 -0.37 -12.21
CA ASN A 139 -4.97 -0.72 -13.53
C ASN A 139 -4.76 -2.22 -13.85
N ARG A 140 -3.66 -2.80 -13.37
CA ARG A 140 -3.39 -4.24 -13.44
C ARG A 140 -4.38 -5.03 -12.59
N LEU A 141 -4.58 -4.67 -11.33
CA LEU A 141 -5.50 -5.36 -10.43
C LEU A 141 -6.96 -5.22 -10.90
N SER A 142 -7.39 -4.04 -11.32
CA SER A 142 -8.75 -3.81 -11.81
C SER A 142 -9.07 -4.64 -13.06
N SER A 143 -8.11 -4.81 -13.97
CA SER A 143 -8.31 -5.66 -15.15
C SER A 143 -8.36 -7.15 -14.78
N LEU A 144 -7.52 -7.59 -13.84
CA LEU A 144 -7.60 -8.95 -13.27
C LEU A 144 -8.95 -9.21 -12.60
N PHE A 145 -9.43 -8.30 -11.75
CA PHE A 145 -10.73 -8.41 -11.09
C PHE A 145 -11.90 -8.52 -12.08
N GLN A 146 -11.85 -7.76 -13.18
CA GLN A 146 -12.84 -7.85 -14.25
C GLN A 146 -12.78 -9.18 -14.98
N GLN A 147 -11.58 -9.70 -15.27
CA GLN A 147 -11.41 -11.00 -15.94
C GLN A 147 -11.82 -12.18 -15.06
N THR A 148 -11.57 -12.10 -13.75
CA THR A 148 -11.90 -13.17 -12.80
C THR A 148 -13.26 -13.01 -12.16
N ASN A 149 -14.12 -12.07 -12.58
CA ASN A 149 -15.44 -11.82 -11.97
C ASN A 149 -15.41 -11.72 -10.43
N GLY A 150 -14.35 -11.16 -9.86
CA GLY A 150 -14.18 -11.03 -8.41
C GLY A 150 -13.47 -12.19 -7.70
N TYR A 151 -12.95 -13.19 -8.43
CA TYR A 151 -12.18 -14.32 -7.86
C TYR A 151 -10.66 -14.04 -7.88
N VAL A 152 -10.21 -12.91 -7.31
CA VAL A 152 -8.79 -12.61 -7.05
C VAL A 152 -8.49 -12.78 -5.57
#